data_AF-X1NSC9-F1
#
_entry.id   AF-X1NSC9-F1
#
_cell.length_a   1.000
_cell.length_b   1.000
_cell.length_c   1.000
_cell.angle_alpha   90.00
_cell.angle_beta   90.00
_cell.angle_gamma   90.00
#
_symmetry.space_group_name_H-M   'P 1'
#
loop_
_entity.id
_entity.type
_entity.pdbx_description
1 polymer ?
#
loop_
_entity_poly.entity_id
_entity_poly.type
_entity_poly.pdbx_seq_one_letter_code
_entity_poly.pdbx_strand_id
1 'polypeptide(L)' 'MHNAELLSGIVISQLVRKGTPVVYGSAWTTFDMRQANVVIGGPETALMRIAGAQLARFYHIPSHTIGPDSDSHCLDEQ' A
#
# COMPACT_ATOMS: atom_id res chain seq x y z
N MET A 1 -2.45 10.52 2.44
CA MET A 1 -1.25 10.58 3.30
C MET A 1 -0.13 9.69 2.77
N HIS A 2 -0.37 8.39 2.53
CA HIS A 2 0.65 7.43 2.06
C HIS A 2 1.53 7.88 0.88
N ASN A 3 0.97 8.53 -0.14
CA ASN A 3 1.79 8.98 -1.27
C ASN A 3 2.89 9.96 -0.84
N ALA A 4 2.59 10.91 0.04
CA ALA A 4 3.57 11.89 0.52
C ALA A 4 4.69 11.23 1.34
N GLU A 5 4.34 10.23 2.14
CA GLU A 5 5.30 9.44 2.92
C GLU A 5 6.22 8.60 2.03
N LEU A 6 5.68 8.00 0.97
CA LEU A 6 6.50 7.26 0.02
C LEU A 6 7.44 8.17 -0.76
N LEU A 7 6.95 9.31 -1.22
CA LEU A 7 7.77 10.29 -1.92
C LEU A 7 8.88 10.85 -1.02
N SER A 8 8.61 11.10 0.26
CA SER A 8 9.66 11.55 1.19
C SER A 8 10.73 10.47 1.39
N GLY A 9 10.34 9.20 1.55
CA GLY A 9 11.29 8.08 1.64
C GLY A 9 12.12 7.89 0.36
N ILE A 10 11.51 8.08 -0.82
CA ILE A 10 12.20 8.04 -2.11
C ILE A 10 13.23 9.17 -2.18
N VAL A 11 12.85 10.41 -1.83
CA VAL A 11 13.76 11.56 -1.83
C VAL A 11 14.95 11.31 -0.90
N ILE A 12 14.71 10.84 0.33
CA ILE A 12 15.78 10.49 1.27
C ILE A 12 16.72 9.44 0.67
N SER A 13 16.17 8.39 0.06
CA SER A 13 16.97 7.33 -0.59
C SER A 13 17.85 7.87 -1.73
N GLN A 14 17.32 8.78 -2.53
CA GLN A 14 18.07 9.42 -3.63
C GLN A 14 19.14 10.40 -3.11
N LEU A 15 18.92 11.06 -1.96
CA LEU A 15 19.91 11.92 -1.32
C LEU A 15 21.10 11.13 -0.76
N VAL A 16 20.87 9.94 -0.22
CA VAL A 16 21.94 9.05 0.28
C VAL A 16 22.79 8.55 -0.89
N ARG A 17 22.15 8.07 -1.96
CA ARG A 17 22.84 7.64 -3.19
C ARG A 17 21.90 7.82 -4.39
N LYS A 18 22.35 8.63 -5.34
CA LYS A 18 21.66 8.82 -6.61
C LYS A 18 21.52 7.47 -7.35
N GLY A 19 20.30 7.15 -7.78
CA GLY A 19 19.99 5.91 -8.49
C GLY A 19 19.75 4.71 -7.59
N THR A 20 19.57 4.91 -6.27
CA THR A 20 19.19 3.83 -5.36
C THR A 20 17.87 3.19 -5.84
N PRO A 21 17.81 1.86 -6.01
CA PRO A 21 16.58 1.18 -6.40
C PRO A 21 15.56 1.31 -5.27
N VAL A 22 14.34 1.71 -5.62
CA VAL A 22 13.22 1.92 -4.69
C VAL A 22 11.97 1.26 -5.26
N VAL A 23 11.05 0.90 -4.37
CA VAL A 23 9.77 0.29 -4.72
C VAL A 23 8.66 1.12 -4.10
N TYR A 24 7.66 1.47 -4.90
CA TYR A 24 6.47 2.17 -4.44
C TYR A 24 5.54 1.15 -3.77
N GLY A 25 5.71 0.99 -2.45
CA GLY A 25 4.98 -0.02 -1.69
C GLY A 25 4.31 0.54 -0.46
N SER A 26 3.03 0.23 -0.26
CA SER A 26 2.31 0.56 0.97
C SER A 26 1.35 -0.55 1.39
N ALA A 27 1.16 -0.63 2.71
CA ALA A 27 0.14 -1.43 3.37
C ALA A 27 -1.15 -0.60 3.51
N TRP A 28 -1.91 -0.47 2.42
CA TRP A 28 -3.21 0.19 2.48
C TRP A 28 -4.19 -0.68 3.27
N THR A 29 -4.86 -0.09 4.25
CA THR A 29 -5.89 -0.73 5.05
C THR A 29 -7.00 0.27 5.34
N THR A 30 -8.19 -0.23 5.66
CA THR A 30 -9.25 0.58 6.25
C THR A 30 -9.46 0.23 7.72
N PHE A 31 -10.27 1.02 8.41
CA PHE A 31 -10.57 0.83 9.81
C PHE A 31 -12.08 0.74 10.00
N ASP A 32 -12.57 -0.39 10.52
CA ASP A 32 -13.95 -0.52 10.96
C ASP A 32 -14.11 0.18 12.31
N MET A 33 -14.81 1.32 12.29
CA MET A 33 -15.07 2.11 13.50
C MET A 33 -16.00 1.40 14.49
N ARG A 34 -16.80 0.42 14.06
CA ARG A 34 -17.74 -0.30 14.93
C ARG A 34 -17.02 -1.38 15.74
N GLN A 35 -16.15 -2.15 15.09
CA GLN A 35 -15.38 -3.22 15.73
C GLN A 35 -14.01 -2.75 16.23
N ALA A 36 -13.66 -1.49 15.92
CA ALA A 36 -12.34 -0.92 16.18
C ALA A 36 -11.19 -1.79 15.62
N ASN A 37 -11.42 -2.39 14.45
CA ASN A 37 -10.49 -3.31 13.81
C ASN A 37 -9.98 -2.78 12.47
N VAL A 38 -8.80 -3.24 12.06
CA VAL A 38 -8.26 -3.01 10.73
C VAL A 38 -8.95 -3.97 9.76
N VAL A 39 -9.35 -3.46 8.60
CA VAL A 39 -9.99 -4.22 7.53
C VAL A 39 -9.09 -4.19 6.29
N ILE A 40 -8.63 -5.37 5.87
CA ILE A 40 -7.70 -5.56 4.75
C ILE A 40 -8.37 -6.21 3.53
N GLY A 41 -9.45 -6.97 3.74
CA GLY A 41 -10.23 -7.62 2.69
C GLY A 41 -11.32 -6.73 2.08
N GLY A 42 -11.53 -5.53 2.64
CA GLY A 42 -12.58 -4.62 2.21
C GLY A 42 -12.41 -4.05 0.79
N PRO A 43 -13.50 -3.68 0.10
CA PRO A 43 -13.46 -3.10 -1.25
C PRO A 43 -12.70 -1.76 -1.30
N GLU A 44 -12.76 -0.97 -0.23
CA GLU A 44 -11.99 0.28 -0.11
C GLU A 44 -10.49 0.01 -0.15
N THR A 45 -10.04 -1.05 0.53
CA THR A 45 -8.64 -1.48 0.50
C THR A 45 -8.25 -1.92 -0.91
N ALA A 46 -9.10 -2.67 -1.61
CA ALA A 46 -8.85 -3.04 -3.02
C ALA A 46 -8.74 -1.81 -3.94
N LEU A 47 -9.62 -0.82 -3.80
CA LEU A 47 -9.55 0.44 -4.54
C LEU A 47 -8.25 1.20 -4.27
N MET A 48 -7.81 1.26 -3.01
CA MET A 48 -6.54 1.89 -2.66
C MET A 48 -5.34 1.17 -3.26
N ARG A 49 -5.35 -0.18 -3.31
CA ARG A 49 -4.30 -0.97 -3.98
C ARG A 49 -4.22 -0.65 -5.48
N ILE A 50 -5.37 -0.57 -6.16
CA ILE A 50 -5.44 -0.22 -7.59
C ILE A 50 -4.91 1.20 -7.82
N ALA A 51 -5.37 2.17 -7.03
CA ALA A 51 -4.90 3.55 -7.12
C ALA A 51 -3.39 3.66 -6.83
N GLY A 52 -2.88 2.91 -5.86
CA GLY A 52 -1.46 2.81 -5.55
C GLY A 52 -0.63 2.27 -6.72
N ALA A 53 -1.10 1.22 -7.39
CA ALA A 53 -0.45 0.68 -8.58
C ALA A 53 -0.44 1.69 -9.76
N GLN A 54 -1.54 2.44 -9.94
CA GLN A 54 -1.60 3.51 -10.93
C GLN A 54 -0.61 4.64 -10.63
N LEU A 55 -0.48 5.04 -9.37
CA LEU A 55 0.49 6.04 -8.94
C LEU A 55 1.95 5.58 -9.13
N ALA A 56 2.26 4.34 -8.77
CA ALA A 56 3.58 3.76 -9.02
C ALA A 56 3.95 3.80 -10.51
N ARG A 57 2.98 3.46 -11.38
CA ARG A 57 3.14 3.56 -12.84
C ARG A 57 3.33 5.00 -13.31
N PHE A 58 2.61 5.95 -12.73
CA PHE A 58 2.79 7.38 -13.01
C PHE A 58 4.18 7.88 -12.62
N TYR A 59 4.75 7.39 -11.51
CA TYR A 59 6.11 7.74 -11.09
C TYR A 59 7.21 6.92 -11.76
N HIS A 60 6.86 5.96 -12.63
CA HIS A 60 7.81 5.04 -13.28
C HIS A 60 8.64 4.20 -12.29
N ILE A 61 8.04 3.82 -11.16
CA ILE A 61 8.68 3.03 -10.11
C ILE A 61 7.91 1.70 -9.99
N PRO A 62 8.59 0.55 -9.74
CA PRO A 62 7.90 -0.70 -9.48
C PRO A 62 6.94 -0.58 -8.30
N SER A 63 5.72 -1.12 -8.44
CA SER A 63 4.73 -1.17 -7.37
C SER A 63 4.88 -2.43 -6.53
N HIS A 64 4.73 -2.30 -5.21
CA HIS A 64 4.51 -3.44 -4.31
C HIS A 64 3.21 -3.22 -3.55
N THR A 65 2.41 -4.26 -3.42
CA THR A 65 1.20 -4.23 -2.62
C THR A 65 1.07 -5.53 -1.86
N ILE A 66 0.38 -5.45 -0.73
CA ILE A 66 -0.01 -6.62 0.04
C ILE A 66 -0.92 -7.49 -0.84
N GLY A 67 -0.75 -8.82 -0.73
CA GLY A 67 -1.54 -9.80 -1.47
C GLY A 67 -3.02 -9.82 -1.08
N PRO A 68 -3.80 -10.75 -1.65
CA PRO A 68 -5.14 -11.04 -1.16
C PRO A 68 -5.04 -11.68 0.23
N ASP A 69 -5.26 -10.87 1.24
CA ASP A 69 -5.33 -11.29 2.64
C ASP A 69 -6.80 -11.26 3.11
N SER A 70 -7.16 -12.20 3.98
CA SER A 70 -8.48 -12.31 4.60
C SER A 70 -8.49 -11.65 5.98
N ASP A 71 -9.62 -11.05 6.34
CA ASP A 71 -9.89 -10.59 7.71
C ASP A 71 -10.36 -11.74 8.62
N SER A 72 -10.58 -12.94 8.07
CA SER A 72 -11.01 -14.12 8.84
C SER A 72 -9.90 -14.63 9.77
N HIS A 73 -10.34 -15.15 10.91
CA HIS A 73 -9.45 -15.81 11.88
C HIS A 73 -9.26 -17.30 11.57
N CYS A 74 -9.89 -17.83 10.52
CA CYS A 74 -9.82 -19.22 10.11
C CYS A 74 -9.84 -19.37 8.59
N LEU A 75 -9.62 -20.59 8.09
CA LEU A 75 -9.70 -20.90 6.67
C LEU A 75 -11.16 -21.16 6.30
N ASP A 76 -11.87 -20.10 5.95
CA ASP A 76 -13.25 -20.12 5.46
C ASP A 76 -13.34 -19.37 4.12
N GLU A 77 -14.55 -19.07 3.66
CA GLU A 77 -14.83 -18.47 2.36
C GLU A 77 -14.54 -16.95 2.25
N GLN A 78 -13.87 -16.36 3.24
CA GLN A 78 -13.68 -14.91 3.34
C GLN A 78 -12.36 -14.40 2.74
#